data_AF-A0A9P8FNM6-F1
#
_entry.id   AF-A0A9P8FNM6-F1
#
_cell.length_a   1.000
_cell.length_b   1.000
_cell.length_c   1.000
_cell.angle_alpha   90.00
_cell.angle_beta   90.00
_cell.angle_gamma   90.00
#
_symmetry.space_group_name_H-M   'P 1'
#
loop_
_entity.id
_entity.type
_entity.pdbx_description
1 polymer ?
#
loop_
_entity_poly.entity_id
_entity_poly.type
_entity_poly.pdbx_seq_one_letter_code
_entity_poly.pdbx_strand_id
1 'polypeptide(L)'
;MCHFDADLCELFELHRYRILQLRRKCLSRLFEELEILPETTDRDELQVVWDHEWPREIAGHLPSEIRSGNDLYALITDGTSQPRPQDERLQVFTEMEALLRDRTAQLSDLGPLTLPEDFKELCALTDSLEGPGLPRTDTGIPNAFSGVRGALASLKSAGDHELMKDMTGLWILGYDATVVFFVGELKAPVPGGTWLCWSKRDDHDTWQWRWVTRLGRDGDPHIFEDVKGLLDGYWKTYLSVVYASYGDVGQDAIL
;
A
#
# COMPACT_ATOMS: atom_id res chain seq x y z
N MET A 1 -2.60 18.35 -21.44
CA MET A 1 -1.52 18.14 -20.47
C MET A 1 -2.08 18.42 -19.09
N CYS A 2 -2.23 17.41 -18.26
CA CYS A 2 -2.54 17.61 -16.84
C CYS A 2 -1.21 18.01 -16.18
N HIS A 3 -1.15 19.18 -15.54
CA HIS A 3 -0.03 19.52 -14.67
C HIS A 3 -0.21 18.69 -13.40
N PHE A 4 0.62 17.67 -13.20
CA PHE A 4 0.70 17.00 -11.91
C PHE A 4 1.30 17.96 -10.89
N ASP A 5 0.86 17.87 -9.64
CA ASP A 5 1.56 18.52 -8.53
C ASP A 5 3.01 18.01 -8.50
N ALA A 6 3.97 18.92 -8.70
CA ALA A 6 5.38 18.60 -8.76
C ALA A 6 5.87 17.97 -7.45
N ASP A 7 5.34 18.42 -6.31
CA ASP A 7 5.71 17.90 -5.00
C ASP A 7 5.22 16.46 -4.83
N LEU A 8 4.04 16.13 -5.35
CA LEU A 8 3.51 14.76 -5.29
C LEU A 8 4.35 13.81 -6.13
N CYS A 9 4.74 14.23 -7.35
CA CYS A 9 5.65 13.47 -8.20
C CYS A 9 6.98 13.20 -7.51
N GLU A 10 7.60 14.23 -6.91
CA GLU A 10 8.87 14.09 -6.19
C GLU A 10 8.75 13.15 -4.98
N LEU A 11 7.69 13.29 -4.18
CA LEU A 11 7.43 12.41 -3.04
C LEU A 11 7.18 10.96 -3.47
N PHE A 12 6.47 10.76 -4.57
CA PHE A 12 6.22 9.42 -5.12
C PHE A 12 7.51 8.76 -5.60
N GLU A 13 8.36 9.47 -6.35
CA GLU A 13 9.66 8.94 -6.78
C GLU A 13 10.60 8.66 -5.60
N LEU A 14 10.61 9.54 -4.59
CA LEU A 14 11.34 9.31 -3.36
C LEU A 14 10.83 8.07 -2.62
N HIS A 15 9.51 7.90 -2.52
CA HIS A 15 8.89 6.72 -1.93
C HIS A 15 9.33 5.44 -2.66
N ARG A 16 9.25 5.41 -3.99
CA ARG A 16 9.70 4.27 -4.82
C ARG A 16 11.18 3.95 -4.60
N TYR A 17 12.03 4.96 -4.58
CA TYR A 17 13.45 4.81 -4.31
C TYR A 17 13.72 4.20 -2.93
N ARG A 18 13.09 4.75 -1.88
CA ARG A 18 13.24 4.26 -0.50
C ARG A 18 12.84 2.79 -0.38
N ILE A 19 11.70 2.42 -0.99
CA ILE A 19 11.20 1.05 -1.02
C ILE A 19 12.16 0.10 -1.75
N LEU A 20 12.69 0.49 -2.92
CA LEU A 20 13.68 -0.30 -3.65
C LEU A 20 14.95 -0.55 -2.83
N GLN A 21 15.48 0.50 -2.20
CA GLN A 21 16.68 0.37 -1.38
C GLN A 21 16.44 -0.53 -0.17
N LEU A 22 15.28 -0.40 0.48
CA LEU A 22 14.92 -1.25 1.62
C LEU A 22 14.95 -2.72 1.25
N ARG A 23 14.29 -3.10 0.15
CA ARG A 23 14.24 -4.50 -0.30
C ARG A 23 15.59 -5.07 -0.64
N ARG A 24 16.45 -4.27 -1.29
CA ARG A 24 17.83 -4.67 -1.57
C ARG A 24 18.59 -4.94 -0.28
N LYS A 25 18.39 -4.11 0.75
CA LYS A 25 18.98 -4.34 2.07
C LYS A 25 18.39 -5.56 2.77
N CYS A 26 17.08 -5.82 2.67
CA CYS A 26 16.47 -7.05 3.19
C CYS A 26 17.08 -8.29 2.54
N LEU A 27 17.23 -8.29 1.20
CA LEU A 27 17.84 -9.41 0.50
C LEU A 27 19.31 -9.57 0.89
N SER A 28 20.08 -8.48 0.97
CA SER A 28 21.46 -8.50 1.47
C SER A 28 21.55 -9.09 2.87
N ARG A 29 20.63 -8.68 3.74
CA ARG A 29 20.57 -9.19 5.11
C ARG A 29 20.23 -10.67 5.17
N LEU A 30 19.32 -11.13 4.31
CA LEU A 30 19.01 -12.54 4.19
C LEU A 30 20.22 -13.37 3.73
N PHE A 31 21.02 -12.86 2.77
CA PHE A 31 22.28 -13.49 2.38
C PHE A 31 23.24 -13.62 3.57
N GLU A 32 23.41 -12.56 4.34
CA GLU A 32 24.24 -12.57 5.56
C GLU A 32 23.75 -13.58 6.60
N GLU A 33 22.44 -13.61 6.87
CA GLU A 33 21.83 -14.49 7.88
C GLU A 33 21.92 -15.97 7.50
N LEU A 34 21.88 -16.27 6.21
CA LEU A 34 22.06 -17.62 5.68
C LEU A 34 23.53 -18.02 5.49
N GLU A 35 24.47 -17.11 5.77
CA GLU A 35 25.91 -17.29 5.55
C GLU A 35 26.27 -17.60 4.09
N ILE A 36 25.51 -17.04 3.13
CA ILE A 36 25.70 -17.22 1.68
C ILE A 36 26.25 -15.93 1.08
N LEU A 37 27.26 -16.04 0.21
CA LEU A 37 27.81 -14.88 -0.49
C LEU A 37 26.83 -14.38 -1.57
N PRO A 38 26.57 -13.06 -1.69
CA PRO A 38 25.69 -12.51 -2.73
C PRO A 38 26.12 -12.84 -4.16
N GLU A 39 27.41 -13.10 -4.39
CA GLU A 39 27.97 -13.48 -5.69
C GLU A 39 27.89 -14.99 -5.95
N THR A 40 27.25 -15.79 -5.08
CA THR A 40 27.15 -17.23 -5.25
C THR A 40 26.53 -17.59 -6.59
N THR A 41 27.06 -18.65 -7.19
CA THR A 41 26.48 -19.33 -8.37
C THR A 41 26.08 -20.77 -8.05
N ASP A 42 26.23 -21.19 -6.78
CA ASP A 42 25.78 -22.49 -6.33
C ASP A 42 24.25 -22.52 -6.33
N ARG A 43 23.68 -23.47 -7.08
CA ARG A 43 22.24 -23.56 -7.24
C ARG A 43 21.53 -24.02 -5.96
N ASP A 44 22.18 -24.81 -5.13
CA ASP A 44 21.59 -25.26 -3.87
C ASP A 44 21.55 -24.10 -2.87
N GLU A 45 22.59 -23.28 -2.80
CA GLU A 45 22.60 -22.05 -1.99
C GLU A 45 21.52 -21.06 -2.47
N LEU A 46 21.43 -20.83 -3.78
CA LEU A 46 20.38 -19.97 -4.36
C LEU A 46 18.97 -20.50 -4.08
N GLN A 47 18.79 -21.83 -4.06
CA GLN A 47 17.52 -22.45 -3.70
C GLN A 47 17.19 -22.22 -2.22
N VAL A 48 18.16 -22.21 -1.30
CA VAL A 48 17.94 -21.88 0.11
C VAL A 48 17.47 -20.43 0.28
N VAL A 49 18.14 -19.48 -0.37
CA VAL A 49 17.72 -18.05 -0.34
C VAL A 49 16.31 -17.92 -0.92
N TRP A 50 16.04 -18.60 -2.04
CA TRP A 50 14.73 -18.62 -2.68
C TRP A 50 13.65 -19.21 -1.77
N ASP A 51 13.84 -20.40 -1.20
CA ASP A 51 12.84 -21.02 -0.33
C ASP A 51 12.60 -20.19 0.94
N HIS A 52 13.60 -19.42 1.38
CA HIS A 52 13.43 -18.49 2.48
C HIS A 52 12.57 -17.29 2.09
N GLU A 53 12.83 -16.60 0.97
CA GLU A 53 12.12 -15.35 0.66
C GLU A 53 10.89 -15.52 -0.25
N TRP A 54 10.95 -16.50 -1.14
CA TRP A 54 9.94 -16.91 -2.12
C TRP A 54 9.45 -18.33 -1.81
N PRO A 55 8.81 -18.56 -0.65
CA PRO A 55 8.39 -19.90 -0.26
C PRO A 55 7.45 -20.52 -1.29
N ARG A 56 7.45 -21.85 -1.37
CA ARG A 56 6.79 -22.62 -2.44
C ARG A 56 5.31 -22.31 -2.59
N GLU A 57 4.62 -21.99 -1.49
CA GLU A 57 3.21 -21.63 -1.47
C GLU A 57 2.93 -20.32 -2.21
N ILE A 58 3.93 -19.45 -2.37
CA ILE A 58 3.80 -18.14 -3.01
C ILE A 58 4.39 -18.14 -4.42
N ALA A 59 5.58 -18.70 -4.61
CA ALA A 59 6.36 -18.50 -5.83
C ALA A 59 6.90 -19.79 -6.46
N GLY A 60 6.72 -20.95 -5.81
CA GLY A 60 7.20 -22.23 -6.31
C GLY A 60 8.73 -22.40 -6.17
N HIS A 61 9.35 -23.00 -7.18
CA HIS A 61 10.78 -23.38 -7.17
C HIS A 61 11.65 -22.27 -7.80
N LEU A 62 12.96 -22.29 -7.51
CA LEU A 62 13.91 -21.35 -8.09
C LEU A 62 13.85 -21.41 -9.64
N PRO A 63 13.58 -20.28 -10.32
CA PRO A 63 13.53 -20.25 -11.77
C PRO A 63 14.86 -20.70 -12.41
N SER A 64 14.77 -21.24 -13.63
CA SER A 64 15.95 -21.76 -14.33
C SER A 64 16.89 -20.63 -14.79
N GLU A 65 16.35 -19.43 -14.93
CA GLU A 65 16.98 -18.21 -15.40
C GLU A 65 17.88 -17.57 -14.34
N ILE A 66 17.65 -17.88 -13.06
CA ILE A 66 18.49 -17.43 -11.95
C ILE A 66 19.76 -18.28 -11.92
N ARG A 67 20.90 -17.62 -12.15
CA ARG A 67 22.24 -18.24 -12.22
C ARG A 67 23.17 -17.73 -11.13
N SER A 68 22.85 -16.61 -10.51
CA SER A 68 23.65 -15.95 -9.48
C SER A 68 22.78 -15.23 -8.47
N GLY A 69 23.33 -14.91 -7.29
CA GLY A 69 22.61 -14.12 -6.30
C GLY A 69 22.23 -12.73 -6.79
N ASN A 70 23.03 -12.14 -7.71
CA ASN A 70 22.72 -10.88 -8.38
C ASN A 70 21.41 -10.94 -9.20
N ASP A 71 21.05 -12.10 -9.75
CA ASP A 71 19.80 -12.23 -10.50
C ASP A 71 18.58 -12.11 -9.56
N LEU A 72 18.70 -12.50 -8.28
CA LEU A 72 17.65 -12.30 -7.28
C LEU A 72 17.41 -10.81 -6.99
N TYR A 73 18.46 -9.99 -6.97
CA TYR A 73 18.32 -8.53 -6.86
C TYR A 73 17.59 -7.91 -8.05
N ALA A 74 17.70 -8.51 -9.24
CA ALA A 74 16.98 -8.05 -10.42
C ALA A 74 15.47 -8.33 -10.37
N LEU A 75 15.03 -9.24 -9.50
CA LEU A 75 13.61 -9.53 -9.26
C LEU A 75 12.93 -8.51 -8.33
N ILE A 76 13.73 -7.69 -7.63
CA ILE A 76 13.22 -6.69 -6.69
C ILE A 76 12.52 -5.58 -7.48
N THR A 77 11.20 -5.45 -7.29
CA THR A 77 10.42 -4.33 -7.83
C THR A 77 10.39 -3.16 -6.84
N ASP A 78 9.71 -2.06 -7.19
CA ASP A 78 9.39 -0.96 -6.26
C ASP A 78 7.96 -1.06 -5.70
N GLY A 79 7.20 -2.11 -6.08
CA GLY A 79 5.83 -2.35 -5.62
C GLY A 79 4.78 -1.52 -6.36
N THR A 80 5.18 -0.80 -7.40
CA THR A 80 4.27 -0.03 -8.21
C THR A 80 3.86 -0.79 -9.47
N SER A 81 2.60 -0.63 -9.88
CA SER A 81 2.15 -1.08 -11.20
C SER A 81 1.97 0.10 -12.14
N GLN A 82 2.07 -0.16 -13.45
CA GLN A 82 1.87 0.89 -14.44
C GLN A 82 0.46 1.46 -14.35
N PRO A 83 0.30 2.80 -14.44
CA PRO A 83 -1.01 3.40 -14.39
C PRO A 83 -1.85 2.95 -15.57
N ARG A 84 -3.14 2.72 -15.33
CA ARG A 84 -4.12 2.38 -16.39
C ARG A 84 -4.20 3.46 -17.46
N PRO A 85 -4.67 3.14 -18.67
CA PRO A 85 -4.99 4.16 -19.67
C PRO A 85 -5.92 5.25 -19.12
N GLN A 86 -5.70 6.50 -19.52
CA GLN A 86 -6.41 7.65 -18.99
C GLN A 86 -7.94 7.50 -19.09
N ASP A 87 -8.45 7.05 -20.23
CA ASP A 87 -9.90 6.89 -20.46
C ASP A 87 -10.51 5.85 -19.52
N GLU A 88 -9.80 4.74 -19.27
CA GLU A 88 -10.25 3.72 -18.30
C GLU A 88 -10.29 4.30 -16.88
N ARG A 89 -9.26 5.05 -16.47
CA ARG A 89 -9.23 5.69 -15.14
C ARG A 89 -10.38 6.68 -14.97
N LEU A 90 -10.61 7.54 -15.96
CA LEU A 90 -11.69 8.54 -15.93
C LEU A 90 -13.07 7.86 -15.86
N GLN A 91 -13.27 6.77 -16.61
CA GLN A 91 -14.50 5.99 -16.54
C GLN A 91 -14.73 5.44 -15.12
N VAL A 92 -13.69 4.87 -14.50
CA VAL A 92 -13.79 4.33 -13.14
C VAL A 92 -14.05 5.44 -12.11
N PHE A 93 -13.37 6.58 -12.18
CA PHE A 93 -13.64 7.71 -11.28
C PHE A 93 -15.07 8.22 -11.41
N THR A 94 -15.56 8.35 -12.65
CA THR A 94 -16.94 8.77 -12.92
C THR A 94 -17.94 7.81 -12.27
N GLU A 95 -17.67 6.50 -12.36
CA GLU A 95 -18.50 5.47 -11.73
C GLU A 95 -18.43 5.52 -10.20
N MET A 96 -17.24 5.66 -9.62
CA MET A 96 -17.07 5.82 -8.18
C MET A 96 -17.82 7.05 -7.66
N GLU A 97 -17.67 8.21 -8.30
CA GLU A 97 -18.35 9.44 -7.90
C GLU A 97 -19.87 9.36 -8.08
N ALA A 98 -20.37 8.60 -9.07
CA ALA A 98 -21.80 8.32 -9.19
C ALA A 98 -22.31 7.49 -8.01
N LEU A 99 -21.61 6.40 -7.66
CA LEU A 99 -21.96 5.56 -6.50
C LEU A 99 -21.91 6.35 -5.19
N LEU A 100 -20.93 7.24 -5.04
CA LEU A 100 -20.81 8.12 -3.86
C LEU A 100 -22.01 9.05 -3.75
N ARG A 101 -22.40 9.73 -4.84
CA ARG A 101 -23.59 10.60 -4.87
C ARG A 101 -24.86 9.84 -4.57
N ASP A 102 -25.04 8.65 -5.13
CA ASP A 102 -26.24 7.83 -4.89
C ASP A 102 -26.34 7.40 -3.42
N ARG A 103 -25.22 7.06 -2.77
CA ARG A 103 -25.17 6.67 -1.36
C ARG A 103 -25.41 7.84 -0.40
N THR A 104 -24.93 9.03 -0.74
CA THR A 104 -25.09 10.22 0.13
C THR A 104 -26.31 11.06 -0.21
N ALA A 105 -27.10 10.70 -1.23
CA ALA A 105 -28.30 11.43 -1.64
C ALA A 105 -29.33 11.64 -0.50
N GLN A 106 -29.31 10.80 0.53
CA GLN A 106 -30.19 10.88 1.69
C GLN A 106 -29.60 11.67 2.87
N LEU A 107 -28.32 12.06 2.80
CA LEU A 107 -27.57 12.72 3.85
C LEU A 107 -27.40 14.20 3.48
N SER A 108 -28.38 15.02 3.83
CA SER A 108 -28.51 16.44 3.43
C SER A 108 -27.29 17.30 3.77
N ASP A 109 -26.56 16.93 4.82
CA ASP A 109 -25.52 17.77 5.42
C ASP A 109 -24.12 17.46 4.88
N LEU A 110 -23.97 16.42 4.04
CA LEU A 110 -22.68 15.97 3.53
C LEU A 110 -22.29 16.57 2.16
N GLY A 111 -23.26 17.11 1.42
CA GLY A 111 -23.04 17.60 0.06
C GLY A 111 -22.64 16.51 -0.95
N PRO A 112 -22.40 16.88 -2.22
CA PRO A 112 -21.92 15.93 -3.23
C PRO A 112 -20.46 15.54 -2.94
N LEU A 113 -20.21 14.24 -2.79
CA LEU A 113 -18.87 13.71 -2.59
C LEU A 113 -18.18 13.47 -3.94
N THR A 114 -17.13 14.24 -4.21
CA THR A 114 -16.17 13.97 -5.28
C THR A 114 -14.95 13.28 -4.70
N LEU A 115 -14.27 12.46 -5.51
CA LEU A 115 -13.00 11.87 -5.08
C LEU A 115 -11.95 12.98 -4.90
N PRO A 116 -11.03 12.85 -3.92
CA PRO A 116 -9.91 13.76 -3.75
C PRO A 116 -9.07 13.89 -5.03
N GLU A 117 -8.55 15.08 -5.33
CA GLU A 117 -7.71 15.29 -6.52
C GLU A 117 -6.33 14.63 -6.37
N ASP A 118 -5.74 14.66 -5.18
CA ASP A 118 -4.47 13.98 -4.87
C ASP A 118 -4.57 12.45 -5.06
N PHE A 119 -5.72 11.84 -4.74
CA PHE A 119 -6.01 10.45 -5.07
C PHE A 119 -6.00 10.21 -6.58
N LYS A 120 -6.68 11.06 -7.36
CA LYS A 120 -6.73 10.93 -8.83
C LYS A 120 -5.35 11.13 -9.48
N GLU A 121 -4.56 12.06 -8.95
CA GLU A 121 -3.19 12.30 -9.38
C GLU A 121 -2.29 11.10 -9.08
N LEU A 122 -2.38 10.52 -7.87
CA LEU A 122 -1.66 9.30 -7.54
C LEU A 122 -2.01 8.14 -8.49
N CYS A 123 -3.30 7.94 -8.78
CA CYS A 123 -3.78 6.94 -9.73
C CYS A 123 -3.27 7.17 -11.16
N ALA A 124 -2.88 8.40 -11.50
CA ALA A 124 -2.29 8.73 -12.78
C ALA A 124 -0.79 8.43 -12.85
N LEU A 125 -0.11 8.41 -11.69
CA LEU A 125 1.29 8.00 -11.54
C LEU A 125 1.44 6.48 -11.46
N THR A 126 0.50 5.78 -10.81
CA THR A 126 0.52 4.32 -10.67
C THR A 126 -0.89 3.74 -10.58
N ASP A 127 -1.12 2.50 -11.03
CA ASP A 127 -2.40 1.82 -10.78
C ASP A 127 -2.42 1.14 -9.43
N SER A 128 -1.29 0.83 -8.78
CA SER A 128 -1.27 0.26 -7.44
C SER A 128 0.02 0.59 -6.70
N LEU A 129 -0.09 0.80 -5.38
CA LEU A 129 1.04 0.80 -4.45
C LEU A 129 1.02 -0.52 -3.67
N GLU A 130 1.21 -1.62 -4.39
CA GLU A 130 1.37 -2.92 -3.74
C GLU A 130 2.51 -2.86 -2.71
N GLY A 131 2.31 -3.60 -1.60
CA GLY A 131 3.28 -3.84 -0.56
C GLY A 131 4.56 -4.41 -1.17
N PRO A 132 5.66 -4.46 -0.41
CA PRO A 132 6.93 -4.44 -1.07
C PRO A 132 7.31 -5.83 -1.56
N GLY A 133 7.29 -6.01 -2.88
CA GLY A 133 7.65 -7.17 -3.72
C GLY A 133 9.00 -7.89 -3.53
N LEU A 134 9.38 -8.18 -2.29
CA LEU A 134 9.77 -9.55 -1.94
C LEU A 134 8.55 -10.26 -1.33
N PRO A 135 8.27 -11.55 -1.57
CA PRO A 135 7.01 -12.14 -1.18
C PRO A 135 6.73 -12.18 0.33
N ARG A 136 7.75 -12.39 1.17
CA ARG A 136 7.53 -12.43 2.62
C ARG A 136 7.34 -11.03 3.21
N THR A 137 7.98 -10.02 2.66
CA THR A 137 7.72 -8.63 3.06
C THR A 137 6.39 -8.12 2.51
N ASP A 138 6.03 -8.52 1.29
CA ASP A 138 4.76 -8.16 0.63
C ASP A 138 3.55 -8.63 1.45
N THR A 139 3.60 -9.84 2.00
CA THR A 139 2.49 -10.37 2.78
C THR A 139 2.32 -9.71 4.15
N GLY A 140 3.38 -9.14 4.73
CA GLY A 140 3.35 -8.51 6.06
C GLY A 140 3.06 -7.01 6.07
N ILE A 141 2.92 -6.38 4.90
CA ILE A 141 2.85 -4.93 4.77
C ILE A 141 1.60 -4.51 4.01
N PRO A 142 0.87 -3.45 4.42
CA PRO A 142 -0.33 -3.08 3.70
C PRO A 142 -0.03 -2.76 2.23
N ASN A 143 -0.92 -3.22 1.38
CA ASN A 143 -1.01 -2.67 0.05
C ASN A 143 -1.79 -1.37 0.25
N ALA A 144 -1.11 -0.23 0.30
CA ALA A 144 -1.85 1.02 0.13
C ALA A 144 -2.34 0.99 -1.31
N PHE A 145 -3.61 1.22 -1.60
CA PHE A 145 -4.00 1.37 -3.00
C PHE A 145 -3.70 0.12 -3.87
N SER A 146 -4.46 -0.97 -3.67
CA SER A 146 -4.58 -2.14 -4.57
C SER A 146 -5.28 -1.80 -5.91
N GLY A 147 -5.19 -0.54 -6.30
CA GLY A 147 -5.72 0.06 -7.51
C GLY A 147 -7.18 0.42 -7.57
N VAL A 148 -7.50 1.20 -8.60
CA VAL A 148 -8.79 1.87 -8.75
C VAL A 148 -9.94 0.87 -8.84
N ARG A 149 -9.69 -0.33 -9.41
CA ARG A 149 -10.71 -1.40 -9.47
C ARG A 149 -11.01 -2.02 -8.11
N GLY A 150 -10.01 -2.16 -7.23
CA GLY A 150 -10.23 -2.64 -5.87
C GLY A 150 -11.12 -1.69 -5.10
N ALA A 151 -10.81 -0.39 -5.18
CA ALA A 151 -11.61 0.68 -4.59
C ALA A 151 -13.06 0.71 -5.14
N LEU A 152 -13.23 0.62 -6.46
CA LEU A 152 -14.57 0.55 -7.07
C LEU A 152 -15.34 -0.72 -6.64
N ALA A 153 -14.69 -1.89 -6.59
CA ALA A 153 -15.33 -3.12 -6.16
C ALA A 153 -15.77 -3.06 -4.70
N SER A 154 -14.94 -2.48 -3.82
CA SER A 154 -15.30 -2.21 -2.43
C SER A 154 -16.52 -1.28 -2.34
N LEU A 155 -16.55 -0.20 -3.14
CA LEU A 155 -17.73 0.67 -3.25
C LEU A 155 -18.97 -0.04 -3.79
N LYS A 156 -18.85 -1.06 -4.65
CA LYS A 156 -20.01 -1.82 -5.14
C LYS A 156 -20.52 -2.84 -4.13
N SER A 157 -19.65 -3.37 -3.28
CA SER A 157 -20.05 -4.34 -2.27
C SER A 157 -20.99 -3.68 -1.26
N ALA A 158 -22.22 -4.19 -1.19
CA ALA A 158 -23.25 -3.75 -0.23
C ALA A 158 -23.09 -4.41 1.15
N GLY A 159 -22.10 -5.29 1.29
CA GLY A 159 -21.84 -6.11 2.48
C GLY A 159 -21.11 -5.31 3.55
N ASP A 160 -21.91 -4.65 4.37
CA ASP A 160 -21.58 -4.18 5.71
C ASP A 160 -20.63 -2.96 5.79
N HIS A 161 -21.18 -1.80 5.44
CA HIS A 161 -20.54 -0.50 5.68
C HIS A 161 -20.10 -0.32 7.13
N GLU A 162 -20.87 -0.85 8.09
CA GLU A 162 -20.53 -0.80 9.51
C GLU A 162 -19.30 -1.69 9.79
N LEU A 163 -19.23 -2.88 9.20
CA LEU A 163 -18.01 -3.69 9.26
C LEU A 163 -16.79 -2.95 8.69
N MET A 164 -16.93 -2.25 7.55
CA MET A 164 -15.81 -1.48 6.99
C MET A 164 -15.39 -0.34 7.90
N LYS A 165 -16.34 0.38 8.52
CA LYS A 165 -16.04 1.42 9.53
C LYS A 165 -15.33 0.82 10.74
N ASP A 166 -15.80 -0.31 11.25
CA ASP A 166 -15.20 -1.02 12.38
C ASP A 166 -13.75 -1.46 12.07
N MET A 167 -13.52 -1.93 10.85
CA MET A 167 -12.18 -2.33 10.39
C MET A 167 -11.20 -1.15 10.39
N THR A 168 -11.66 0.06 10.05
CA THR A 168 -10.80 1.26 10.09
C THR A 168 -10.34 1.62 11.50
N GLY A 169 -11.12 1.29 12.54
CA GLY A 169 -10.82 1.70 13.92
C GLY A 169 -10.95 3.20 14.21
N LEU A 170 -11.46 4.00 13.27
CA LEU A 170 -11.55 5.47 13.39
C LEU A 170 -12.28 5.94 14.67
N TRP A 171 -13.29 5.19 15.11
CA TRP A 171 -14.07 5.49 16.32
C TRP A 171 -13.21 5.49 17.60
N ILE A 172 -12.10 4.74 17.64
CA ILE A 172 -11.15 4.71 18.77
C ILE A 172 -10.51 6.10 18.96
N LEU A 173 -10.35 6.84 17.86
CA LEU A 173 -9.74 8.17 17.82
C LEU A 173 -10.77 9.31 17.87
N GLY A 174 -12.06 9.01 18.11
CA GLY A 174 -13.13 10.02 18.12
C GLY A 174 -13.45 10.57 16.73
N TYR A 175 -13.42 9.70 15.72
CA TYR A 175 -13.86 10.02 14.36
C TYR A 175 -15.13 9.24 14.01
N ASP A 176 -16.06 9.95 13.39
CA ASP A 176 -17.19 9.38 12.66
C ASP A 176 -16.83 9.26 11.16
N ALA A 177 -17.33 8.22 10.50
CA ALA A 177 -17.15 7.99 9.08
C ALA A 177 -18.48 7.58 8.45
N THR A 178 -18.85 8.25 7.35
CA THR A 178 -20.10 7.97 6.63
C THR A 178 -19.85 7.23 5.33
N VAL A 179 -18.71 7.46 4.70
CA VAL A 179 -18.25 6.71 3.54
C VAL A 179 -16.89 6.13 3.84
N VAL A 180 -16.77 4.82 3.67
CA VAL A 180 -15.52 4.09 3.75
C VAL A 180 -15.49 3.16 2.55
N PHE A 181 -14.36 3.15 1.84
CA PHE A 181 -14.07 2.07 0.92
C PHE A 181 -12.62 1.64 1.07
N PHE A 182 -12.44 0.35 0.87
CA PHE A 182 -11.16 -0.31 0.96
C PHE A 182 -10.34 0.01 -0.27
N VAL A 183 -9.15 0.54 -0.02
CA VAL A 183 -8.25 0.99 -1.07
C VAL A 183 -7.09 0.02 -1.20
N GLY A 184 -6.70 -0.71 -0.16
CA GLY A 184 -5.88 -1.90 -0.33
C GLY A 184 -5.68 -2.74 0.93
N GLU A 185 -5.17 -3.94 0.71
CA GLU A 185 -5.13 -5.05 1.67
C GLU A 185 -3.77 -5.25 2.29
N LEU A 186 -3.73 -5.47 3.60
CA LEU A 186 -2.60 -6.10 4.26
C LEU A 186 -2.92 -7.59 4.45
N LYS A 187 -2.14 -8.46 3.79
CA LYS A 187 -2.30 -9.91 3.91
C LYS A 187 -1.68 -10.42 5.22
N ALA A 188 -1.86 -11.71 5.51
CA ALA A 188 -1.28 -12.35 6.70
C ALA A 188 0.25 -12.32 6.64
N PRO A 189 0.99 -12.19 7.77
CA PRO A 189 0.60 -12.64 9.11
C PRO A 189 -0.14 -11.64 9.99
N VAL A 190 -0.10 -10.34 9.67
CA VAL A 190 -0.76 -9.29 10.45
C VAL A 190 -1.88 -8.73 9.59
N PRO A 191 -3.17 -9.06 9.78
CA PRO A 191 -4.23 -8.57 8.89
C PRO A 191 -4.45 -7.06 9.04
N GLY A 192 -4.80 -6.36 7.96
CA GLY A 192 -5.09 -4.92 8.03
C GLY A 192 -5.42 -4.31 6.67
N GLY A 193 -5.17 -3.02 6.50
CA GLY A 193 -5.38 -2.40 5.21
C GLY A 193 -5.21 -0.89 5.18
N THR A 194 -5.59 -0.35 4.03
CA THR A 194 -5.66 1.08 3.75
C THR A 194 -7.06 1.40 3.24
N TRP A 195 -7.68 2.43 3.80
CA TRP A 195 -9.01 2.90 3.44
C TRP A 195 -8.98 4.39 3.12
N LEU A 196 -9.88 4.80 2.22
CA LEU A 196 -10.20 6.21 2.01
C LEU A 196 -11.57 6.49 2.60
N CYS A 197 -11.61 7.41 3.56
CA CYS A 197 -12.75 7.63 4.44
C CYS A 197 -13.22 9.08 4.34
N TRP A 198 -14.51 9.28 4.07
CA TRP A 198 -15.16 10.56 4.35
C TRP A 198 -15.52 10.59 5.82
N SER A 199 -14.80 11.40 6.59
CA SER A 199 -14.82 11.36 8.05
C SER A 199 -14.88 12.74 8.69
N LYS A 200 -15.36 12.79 9.92
CA LYS A 200 -15.45 13.97 10.78
C LYS A 200 -14.93 13.60 12.18
N ARG A 201 -14.18 14.50 12.82
CA ARG A 201 -13.74 14.33 14.21
C ARG A 201 -14.81 14.87 15.15
N ASP A 202 -15.04 14.24 16.29
CA ASP A 202 -16.14 14.59 17.22
C ASP A 202 -16.11 16.05 17.70
N ASP A 203 -14.93 16.66 17.74
CA ASP A 203 -14.69 18.05 18.16
C ASP A 203 -14.58 19.06 17.01
N HIS A 204 -14.74 18.64 15.74
CA HIS A 204 -14.71 19.51 14.56
C HIS A 204 -15.94 19.31 13.70
N ASP A 205 -16.61 20.39 13.27
CA ASP A 205 -17.84 20.25 12.48
C ASP A 205 -17.65 19.91 10.99
N THR A 206 -16.40 19.77 10.53
CA THR A 206 -16.07 19.65 9.10
C THR A 206 -15.79 18.22 8.69
N TRP A 207 -16.52 17.75 7.66
CA TRP A 207 -16.24 16.50 6.98
C TRP A 207 -15.10 16.65 5.97
N GLN A 208 -14.19 15.68 5.95
CA GLN A 208 -13.03 15.67 5.05
C GLN A 208 -12.68 14.23 4.64
N TRP A 209 -12.06 14.12 3.46
CA TRP A 209 -11.44 12.86 3.04
C TRP A 209 -10.17 12.64 3.84
N ARG A 210 -10.02 11.43 4.37
CA ARG A 210 -8.82 11.01 5.09
C ARG A 210 -8.43 9.60 4.70
N TRP A 211 -7.13 9.40 4.60
CA TRP A 211 -6.54 8.09 4.46
C TRP A 211 -6.38 7.48 5.84
N VAL A 212 -6.79 6.22 5.96
CA VAL A 212 -6.62 5.45 7.18
C VAL A 212 -5.80 4.22 6.85
N THR A 213 -4.72 3.99 7.59
CA THR A 213 -4.00 2.73 7.56
C THR A 213 -4.08 2.07 8.92
N ARG A 214 -4.12 0.74 8.93
CA ARG A 214 -4.15 -0.03 10.17
C ARG A 214 -3.39 -1.32 10.00
N LEU A 215 -2.45 -1.57 10.91
CA LEU A 215 -1.71 -2.82 11.02
C LEU A 215 -2.32 -3.67 12.13
N GLY A 216 -2.82 -4.85 11.79
CA GLY A 216 -3.42 -5.75 12.78
C GLY A 216 -4.85 -5.36 13.12
N ARG A 217 -5.64 -6.35 13.58
CA ARG A 217 -7.02 -6.14 14.02
C ARG A 217 -7.12 -5.26 15.27
N ASP A 218 -6.08 -5.25 16.09
CA ASP A 218 -6.03 -4.55 17.37
C ASP A 218 -5.06 -3.36 17.38
N GLY A 219 -4.37 -3.08 16.26
CA GLY A 219 -3.47 -1.93 16.16
C GLY A 219 -4.25 -0.62 16.10
N ASP A 220 -3.65 0.45 16.60
CA ASP A 220 -4.22 1.79 16.46
C ASP A 220 -4.17 2.24 14.99
N PRO A 221 -5.23 2.87 14.45
CA PRO A 221 -5.19 3.37 13.10
C PRO A 221 -4.33 4.63 12.99
N HIS A 222 -3.67 4.77 11.85
CA HIS A 222 -2.99 6.00 11.46
C HIS A 222 -3.84 6.76 10.44
N ILE A 223 -3.99 8.07 10.66
CA ILE A 223 -4.79 8.95 9.82
C ILE A 223 -3.86 9.91 9.08
N PHE A 224 -4.07 10.05 7.77
CA PHE A 224 -3.38 11.03 6.93
C PHE A 224 -4.41 11.90 6.20
N GLU A 225 -4.16 13.20 6.15
CA GLU A 225 -5.08 14.16 5.55
C GLU A 225 -5.02 14.16 4.01
N ASP A 226 -3.90 13.73 3.44
CA ASP A 226 -3.67 13.69 1.99
C ASP A 226 -2.71 12.55 1.59
N VAL A 227 -2.56 12.34 0.29
CA VAL A 227 -1.64 11.35 -0.29
C VAL A 227 -0.18 11.65 0.06
N LYS A 228 0.22 12.92 0.20
CA LYS A 228 1.60 13.28 0.53
C LYS A 228 1.98 12.78 1.93
N GLY A 229 1.09 13.03 2.90
CA GLY A 229 1.18 12.54 4.27
C GLY A 229 1.12 11.02 4.33
N LEU A 230 0.29 10.39 3.50
CA LEU A 230 0.31 8.94 3.33
C LEU A 230 1.70 8.49 2.84
N LEU A 231 2.22 8.96 1.71
CA LEU A 231 3.50 8.49 1.16
C LEU A 231 4.69 8.64 2.13
N ASP A 232 4.75 9.74 2.89
CA ASP A 232 5.83 9.99 3.87
C ASP A 232 5.62 9.22 5.19
N GLY A 233 4.39 9.21 5.72
CA GLY A 233 4.09 8.53 6.98
C GLY A 233 4.02 7.01 6.84
N TYR A 234 3.56 6.54 5.68
CA TYR A 234 3.43 5.12 5.38
C TYR A 234 4.79 4.43 5.41
N TRP A 235 5.85 5.08 4.93
CA TRP A 235 7.24 4.62 5.02
C TRP A 235 7.67 4.18 6.44
N LYS A 236 7.28 4.92 7.48
CA LYS A 236 7.61 4.56 8.88
C LYS A 236 6.93 3.26 9.31
N THR A 237 5.72 3.04 8.80
CA THR A 237 4.93 1.83 9.02
C THR A 237 5.64 0.63 8.38
N TYR A 238 6.11 0.76 7.13
CA TYR A 238 6.93 -0.25 6.45
C TYR A 238 8.16 -0.65 7.27
N LEU A 239 8.94 0.33 7.74
CA LEU A 239 10.18 0.08 8.47
C LEU A 239 9.95 -0.74 9.74
N SER A 240 8.86 -0.47 10.47
CA SER A 240 8.55 -1.20 11.69
C SER A 240 8.30 -2.69 11.44
N VAL A 241 7.62 -3.03 10.35
CA VAL A 241 7.35 -4.42 9.95
C VAL A 241 8.62 -5.09 9.44
N VAL A 242 9.39 -4.41 8.59
CA VAL A 242 10.66 -4.95 8.07
C VAL A 242 11.64 -5.23 9.21
N TYR A 243 11.72 -4.34 10.20
CA TYR A 243 12.55 -4.55 11.38
C TYR A 243 12.15 -5.81 12.16
N ALA A 244 10.85 -6.10 12.26
CA ALA A 244 10.37 -7.33 12.90
C ALA A 244 10.76 -8.61 12.14
N SER A 245 10.91 -8.53 10.81
CA SER A 245 11.19 -9.69 9.94
C SER A 245 12.67 -9.93 9.64
N TYR A 246 13.48 -8.88 9.49
CA TYR A 246 14.90 -8.96 9.09
C TYR A 246 15.86 -8.28 10.08
N GLY A 247 15.35 -7.77 11.21
CA GLY A 247 16.13 -6.95 12.13
C GLY A 247 16.50 -5.58 11.57
N ASP A 248 17.54 -4.96 12.15
CA ASP A 248 18.03 -3.67 11.66
C ASP A 248 18.72 -3.82 10.31
N VAL A 249 18.06 -3.38 9.24
CA VAL A 249 18.60 -3.34 7.88
C VAL A 249 19.38 -2.06 7.58
N GLY A 250 19.69 -1.22 8.58
CA GLY A 250 20.50 -0.01 8.44
C GLY A 250 19.72 1.14 7.79
N GLN A 251 19.27 2.09 8.61
CA GLN A 251 18.38 3.19 8.19
C GLN A 251 19.13 4.42 7.62
N ASP A 252 20.43 4.54 7.89
CA ASP A 252 21.22 5.78 7.71
C ASP A 252 21.56 6.16 6.26
N ALA A 253 21.29 5.28 5.28
CA ALA A 253 21.57 5.55 3.86
C ALA A 253 20.30 5.82 3.01
N ILE A 254 19.12 5.94 3.64
CA ILE A 254 17.82 6.11 2.95
C ILE A 254 17.10 7.41 3.37
N LEU A 255 17.70 8.19 4.28
CA LEU A 255 17.25 9.53 4.69
C LEU A 255 17.93 10.62 3.86
#